data_AF-E2SRE8-F1
#
_entry.id   AF-E2SRE8-F1
#
_cell.length_a   1.000
_cell.length_b   1.000
_cell.length_c   1.000
_cell.angle_alpha   90.00
_cell.angle_beta   90.00
_cell.angle_gamma   90.00
#
_symmetry.space_group_name_H-M   'P 1'
#
loop_
_entity.id
_entity.type
_entity.pdbx_description
1 polymer ?
#
loop_
_entity_poly.entity_id
_entity_poly.type
_entity_poly.pdbx_seq_one_letter_code
_entity_poly.pdbx_strand_id
1 'polypeptide(L)'
;MIINLEAQNKDNPGYPLVSRALYYCSRLVAKQKNAADGFRHSEFENIKKVYSIWICIQHSDYKNDVVNTYAIHESCHMKPWNAPKEQYDLMTAIMVYPGKQYDHKKEHTDEHLHSLLELLNILFIAKLPVKDMKEQLQKYDIIMTKEIESEVQNMCNLSDGIEERGIMKGLQQGMAQGKAEEKIDSTLLYVKNLMLAAGVNAEKAMDMLGVEADIRPVILDALKCS
;
A
#
# COMPACT_ATOMS: atom_id res chain seq x y z
N MET A 1 5.44 -28.40 -2.15
CA MET A 1 4.75 -27.09 -2.15
C MET A 1 5.77 -25.99 -2.42
N ILE A 2 5.39 -24.93 -3.13
CA ILE A 2 6.23 -23.74 -3.37
C ILE A 2 5.46 -22.51 -2.89
N ILE A 3 6.09 -21.61 -2.15
CA ILE A 3 5.45 -20.39 -1.62
C ILE A 3 6.19 -19.16 -2.15
N ASN A 4 5.45 -18.21 -2.69
CA ASN A 4 5.89 -16.84 -2.92
C ASN A 4 5.21 -15.94 -1.89
N LEU A 5 6.00 -15.14 -1.18
CA LEU A 5 5.53 -14.14 -0.23
C LEU A 5 5.96 -12.76 -0.73
N GLU A 6 5.01 -11.85 -0.90
CA GLU A 6 5.26 -10.49 -1.39
C GLU A 6 4.61 -9.45 -0.47
N ALA A 7 5.39 -8.46 -0.04
CA ALA A 7 4.88 -7.28 0.65
C ALA A 7 4.64 -6.16 -0.37
N GLN A 8 3.40 -5.70 -0.50
CA GLN A 8 2.99 -4.70 -1.46
C GLN A 8 2.64 -3.39 -0.76
N ASN A 9 3.44 -2.36 -1.04
CA ASN A 9 3.26 -1.05 -0.43
C ASN A 9 2.13 -0.25 -1.10
N LYS A 10 1.87 -0.42 -2.39
CA LYS A 10 0.87 0.39 -3.12
C LYS A 10 -0.31 -0.48 -3.54
N ASP A 11 -1.52 -0.21 -3.01
CA ASP A 11 -2.74 -0.95 -3.35
C ASP A 11 -3.13 -0.84 -4.85
N ASN A 12 -2.72 0.24 -5.52
CA ASN A 12 -2.85 0.38 -6.97
C ASN A 12 -1.55 0.87 -7.62
N PRO A 13 -0.64 -0.04 -8.02
CA PRO A 13 0.59 0.33 -8.71
C PRO A 13 0.38 0.73 -10.19
N GLY A 14 -0.86 0.76 -10.68
CA GLY A 14 -1.20 0.96 -12.10
C GLY A 14 -1.78 -0.29 -12.77
N TYR A 15 -2.03 -1.36 -12.00
CA TYR A 15 -2.64 -2.60 -12.46
C TYR A 15 -3.28 -3.37 -11.29
N PRO A 16 -4.20 -4.32 -11.55
CA PRO A 16 -4.84 -5.12 -10.49
C PRO A 16 -3.86 -6.10 -9.84
N LEU A 17 -3.70 -6.00 -8.51
CA LEU A 17 -2.79 -6.87 -7.76
C LEU A 17 -3.19 -8.35 -7.81
N VAL A 18 -4.49 -8.65 -7.75
CA VAL A 18 -4.99 -10.02 -7.84
C VAL A 18 -4.57 -10.70 -9.15
N SER A 19 -4.62 -9.98 -10.27
CA SER A 19 -4.16 -10.49 -11.56
C SER A 19 -2.66 -10.81 -11.54
N ARG A 20 -1.85 -9.96 -10.90
CA ARG A 20 -0.41 -10.20 -10.74
C ARG A 20 -0.13 -11.39 -9.83
N ALA A 21 -0.89 -11.56 -8.75
CA ALA A 21 -0.78 -12.70 -7.85
C ALA A 21 -1.06 -14.03 -8.58
N LEU A 22 -2.14 -14.10 -9.37
CA LEU A 22 -2.47 -15.28 -10.19
C LEU A 22 -1.45 -15.53 -11.30
N TYR A 23 -0.91 -14.47 -11.91
CA TYR A 23 0.19 -14.57 -12.86
C TYR A 23 1.44 -15.17 -12.21
N TYR A 24 1.76 -14.79 -10.97
CA TYR A 24 2.91 -15.35 -10.24
C TYR A 24 2.71 -16.82 -9.89
N CYS A 25 1.52 -17.21 -9.43
CA CYS A 25 1.14 -18.62 -9.30
C CYS A 25 1.40 -19.38 -10.61
N SER A 26 0.87 -18.88 -11.73
CA SER A 26 1.02 -19.51 -13.05
C SER A 26 2.48 -19.67 -13.47
N ARG A 27 3.31 -18.64 -13.23
CA ARG A 27 4.76 -18.70 -13.48
C ARG A 27 5.45 -19.73 -12.61
N LEU A 28 5.09 -19.85 -11.34
CA LEU A 28 5.69 -20.82 -10.42
C LEU A 28 5.31 -22.25 -10.80
N VAL A 29 4.07 -22.50 -11.21
CA VAL A 29 3.65 -23.80 -11.77
C VAL A 29 4.50 -24.11 -13.00
N ALA A 30 4.59 -23.18 -13.96
CA ALA A 30 5.35 -23.37 -15.18
C ALA A 30 6.86 -23.60 -14.93
N LYS A 31 7.45 -22.86 -13.97
CA LYS A 31 8.87 -22.95 -13.62
C LYS A 31 9.28 -24.34 -13.14
N GLN A 32 8.35 -25.15 -12.63
CA GLN A 32 8.65 -26.51 -12.16
C GLN A 32 9.06 -27.45 -13.28
N LYS A 33 8.65 -27.20 -14.53
CA LYS A 33 9.01 -28.08 -15.64
C LYS A 33 10.52 -28.08 -15.86
N ASN A 34 11.13 -29.25 -15.74
CA ASN A 34 12.57 -29.49 -15.86
C ASN A 34 13.42 -28.75 -14.80
N ALA A 35 12.84 -28.25 -13.72
CA ALA A 35 13.60 -27.72 -12.58
C ALA A 35 14.24 -28.85 -11.77
N ALA A 36 15.32 -28.55 -11.05
CA ALA A 36 16.00 -29.52 -10.19
C ALA A 36 15.09 -30.07 -9.09
N ASP A 37 14.19 -29.24 -8.59
CA ASP A 37 13.21 -29.51 -7.55
C ASP A 37 11.77 -29.64 -8.08
N GLY A 38 11.58 -29.69 -9.40
CA GLY A 38 10.27 -29.77 -10.04
C GLY A 38 9.96 -31.16 -10.61
N PHE A 39 9.31 -31.21 -11.77
CA PHE A 39 8.95 -32.45 -12.47
C PHE A 39 9.63 -32.50 -13.85
N ARG A 40 9.78 -33.70 -14.41
CA ARG A 40 10.40 -33.92 -15.73
C ARG A 40 9.46 -34.64 -16.65
N HIS A 41 9.80 -34.63 -17.94
CA HIS A 41 9.00 -35.27 -18.99
C HIS A 41 7.54 -34.77 -18.94
N SER A 42 6.57 -35.69 -18.91
CA SER A 42 5.13 -35.39 -18.84
C SER A 42 4.50 -35.88 -17.53
N GLU A 43 5.30 -35.98 -16.46
CA GLU A 43 4.87 -36.42 -15.13
C GLU A 43 4.11 -35.29 -14.39
N PHE A 44 2.95 -34.88 -14.91
CA PHE A 44 2.17 -33.77 -14.38
C PHE A 44 1.58 -34.06 -12.99
N GLU A 45 1.45 -35.34 -12.61
CA GLU A 45 1.10 -35.79 -11.26
C GLU A 45 2.09 -35.32 -10.19
N ASN A 46 3.32 -34.96 -10.60
CA ASN A 46 4.38 -34.49 -9.70
C ASN A 46 4.41 -32.95 -9.57
N ILE A 47 3.46 -32.23 -10.17
CA ILE A 47 3.36 -30.76 -9.98
C ILE A 47 3.08 -30.47 -8.51
N LYS A 48 3.96 -29.69 -7.89
CA LYS A 48 3.79 -29.20 -6.53
C LYS A 48 2.80 -28.04 -6.53
N LYS A 49 1.85 -28.07 -5.59
CA LYS A 49 0.97 -26.93 -5.30
C LYS A 49 1.79 -25.67 -5.01
N VAL A 50 1.38 -24.55 -5.60
CA VAL A 50 2.00 -23.23 -5.41
C VAL A 50 1.08 -22.28 -4.64
N TYR A 51 1.69 -21.42 -3.83
CA TYR A 51 1.01 -20.32 -3.16
C TYR A 51 1.65 -19.00 -3.54
N SER A 52 0.83 -17.97 -3.78
CA SER A 52 1.28 -16.59 -3.85
C SER A 52 0.54 -15.78 -2.78
N ILE A 53 1.24 -15.44 -1.71
CA ILE A 53 0.72 -14.70 -0.57
C ILE A 53 1.17 -13.24 -0.69
N TRP A 54 0.22 -12.31 -0.63
CA TRP A 54 0.45 -10.88 -0.77
C TRP A 54 0.02 -10.16 0.51
N ILE A 55 0.96 -9.52 1.19
CA ILE A 55 0.71 -8.67 2.35
C ILE A 55 0.60 -7.23 1.83
N CYS A 56 -0.60 -6.70 1.74
CA CYS A 56 -0.87 -5.36 1.24
C CYS A 56 -0.93 -4.40 2.42
N ILE A 57 0.07 -3.52 2.58
CA ILE A 57 0.23 -2.69 3.79
C ILE A 57 -0.47 -1.33 3.65
N GLN A 58 -0.25 -0.59 2.55
CA GLN A 58 -1.00 0.66 2.32
C GLN A 58 -2.20 0.39 1.43
N HIS A 59 -3.33 0.15 2.07
CA HIS A 59 -4.65 0.07 1.46
C HIS A 59 -5.62 1.07 2.07
N SER A 60 -6.75 1.24 1.39
CA SER A 60 -7.91 1.97 1.89
C SER A 60 -8.54 1.29 3.10
N ASP A 61 -9.17 2.07 3.96
CA ASP A 61 -9.72 1.59 5.24
C ASP A 61 -10.83 0.54 5.09
N TYR A 62 -11.59 0.57 3.99
CA TYR A 62 -12.62 -0.44 3.72
C TYR A 62 -12.06 -1.85 3.50
N LYS A 63 -10.74 -1.99 3.28
CA LYS A 63 -10.03 -3.27 3.16
C LYS A 63 -9.38 -3.72 4.46
N ASN A 64 -9.55 -2.99 5.57
CA ASN A 64 -9.01 -3.41 6.86
C ASN A 64 -9.50 -4.81 7.23
N ASP A 65 -8.56 -5.64 7.69
CA ASP A 65 -8.81 -7.01 8.18
C ASP A 65 -9.40 -7.95 7.11
N VAL A 66 -9.17 -7.65 5.84
CA VAL A 66 -9.61 -8.50 4.73
C VAL A 66 -8.55 -9.55 4.42
N VAL A 67 -8.97 -10.81 4.34
CA VAL A 67 -8.16 -11.91 3.79
C VAL A 67 -8.96 -12.59 2.70
N ASN A 68 -8.51 -12.44 1.45
CA ASN A 68 -9.13 -13.07 0.30
C ASN A 68 -8.28 -14.22 -0.22
N THR A 69 -8.89 -15.38 -0.39
CA THR A 69 -8.25 -16.55 -0.99
C THR A 69 -8.85 -16.83 -2.36
N TYR A 70 -7.99 -16.93 -3.37
CA TYR A 70 -8.33 -17.26 -4.75
C TYR A 70 -7.73 -18.63 -5.06
N ALA A 71 -8.57 -19.67 -5.11
CA ALA A 71 -8.16 -21.05 -5.33
C ALA A 71 -9.07 -21.73 -6.36
N ILE A 72 -8.55 -22.78 -7.00
CA ILE A 72 -9.30 -23.58 -7.98
C ILE A 72 -10.22 -24.54 -7.22
N HIS A 73 -11.51 -24.50 -7.55
CA HIS A 73 -12.52 -25.40 -7.02
C HIS A 73 -13.28 -26.05 -8.17
N GLU A 74 -13.37 -27.38 -8.14
CA GLU A 74 -14.16 -28.14 -9.11
C GLU A 74 -15.66 -27.94 -8.83
N SER A 75 -16.44 -27.69 -9.88
CA SER A 75 -17.91 -27.68 -9.83
C SER A 75 -18.47 -28.72 -10.80
N CYS A 76 -19.18 -29.72 -10.28
CA CYS A 76 -19.76 -30.81 -11.07
C CYS A 76 -21.26 -30.57 -11.28
N HIS A 77 -21.71 -30.43 -12.53
CA HIS A 77 -23.08 -30.01 -12.86
C HIS A 77 -23.99 -31.12 -13.40
N MET A 78 -23.43 -32.26 -13.83
CA MET A 78 -24.17 -33.33 -14.50
C MET A 78 -24.08 -34.63 -13.69
N LYS A 79 -23.45 -35.67 -14.24
CA LYS A 79 -23.24 -36.93 -13.53
C LYS A 79 -22.19 -36.72 -12.42
N PRO A 80 -22.45 -37.16 -11.18
CA PRO A 80 -21.50 -37.01 -10.09
C PRO A 80 -20.23 -37.81 -10.38
N TRP A 81 -19.17 -37.07 -10.70
CA TRP A 81 -17.81 -37.54 -10.80
C TRP A 81 -16.91 -36.34 -10.46
N ASN A 82 -15.96 -36.56 -9.56
CA ASN A 82 -15.06 -35.53 -9.06
C ASN A 82 -13.63 -36.03 -9.16
N ALA A 83 -12.72 -35.17 -9.64
CA ALA A 83 -11.30 -35.46 -9.61
C ALA A 83 -10.74 -35.38 -8.16
N PRO A 84 -9.69 -36.13 -7.82
CA PRO A 84 -8.93 -35.90 -6.59
C PRO A 84 -8.45 -34.45 -6.51
N LYS A 85 -8.53 -33.84 -5.33
CA LYS A 85 -8.26 -32.41 -5.13
C LYS A 85 -6.85 -32.02 -5.56
N GLU A 86 -5.89 -32.91 -5.34
CA GLU A 86 -4.47 -32.74 -5.65
C GLU A 86 -4.22 -32.56 -7.16
N GLN A 87 -5.15 -33.00 -8.01
CA GLN A 87 -5.02 -32.90 -9.47
C GLN A 87 -5.44 -31.53 -10.03
N TYR A 88 -6.33 -30.79 -9.35
CA TYR A 88 -6.81 -29.49 -9.82
C TYR A 88 -6.43 -28.31 -8.94
N ASP A 89 -6.24 -28.51 -7.62
CA ASP A 89 -5.88 -27.47 -6.66
C ASP A 89 -4.35 -27.22 -6.66
N LEU A 90 -3.83 -26.85 -7.84
CA LEU A 90 -2.40 -26.68 -8.08
C LEU A 90 -1.89 -25.28 -7.72
N MET A 91 -2.77 -24.30 -7.54
CA MET A 91 -2.38 -22.94 -7.19
C MET A 91 -3.39 -22.22 -6.32
N THR A 92 -2.90 -21.38 -5.41
CA THR A 92 -3.71 -20.52 -4.55
C THR A 92 -3.05 -19.16 -4.40
N ALA A 93 -3.79 -18.07 -4.66
CA ALA A 93 -3.36 -16.73 -4.32
C ALA A 93 -4.09 -16.25 -3.05
N ILE A 94 -3.36 -15.65 -2.11
CA ILE A 94 -3.90 -15.13 -0.86
C ILE A 94 -3.54 -13.65 -0.79
N MET A 95 -4.54 -12.79 -0.61
CA MET A 95 -4.38 -11.36 -0.43
C MET A 95 -4.74 -11.03 1.02
N VAL A 96 -3.77 -10.54 1.78
CA VAL A 96 -3.88 -10.18 3.20
C VAL A 96 -3.80 -8.66 3.30
N TYR A 97 -4.79 -8.05 3.93
CA TYR A 97 -4.88 -6.61 4.18
C TYR A 97 -4.96 -6.39 5.70
N PRO A 98 -3.81 -6.25 6.40
CA PRO A 98 -3.79 -6.09 7.84
C PRO A 98 -4.55 -4.82 8.25
N GLY A 99 -5.42 -4.92 9.25
CA GLY A 99 -6.14 -3.76 9.78
C GLY A 99 -5.18 -2.70 10.29
N LYS A 100 -5.55 -1.42 10.21
CA LYS A 100 -4.73 -0.33 10.76
C LYS A 100 -4.84 -0.19 12.27
N GLN A 101 -5.87 -0.78 12.86
CA GLN A 101 -6.18 -0.76 14.29
C GLN A 101 -6.73 -2.13 14.69
N TYR A 102 -6.27 -2.67 15.82
CA TYR A 102 -6.81 -3.91 16.37
C TYR A 102 -7.65 -3.60 17.60
N ASP A 103 -8.85 -4.15 17.63
CA ASP A 103 -9.72 -4.14 18.81
C ASP A 103 -9.60 -5.50 19.49
N HIS A 104 -8.78 -5.58 20.54
CA HIS A 104 -8.53 -6.82 21.30
C HIS A 104 -9.78 -7.36 22.03
N LYS A 105 -10.94 -6.69 21.92
CA LYS A 105 -12.18 -7.06 22.61
C LYS A 105 -13.26 -7.68 21.72
N LYS A 106 -13.02 -7.80 20.40
CA LYS A 106 -14.00 -8.42 19.50
C LYS A 106 -13.85 -9.95 19.54
N GLU A 107 -14.97 -10.66 19.63
CA GLU A 107 -14.98 -12.09 19.31
C GLU A 107 -14.72 -12.25 17.82
N HIS A 108 -13.66 -12.98 17.48
CA HIS A 108 -13.27 -13.22 16.10
C HIS A 108 -13.70 -14.63 15.67
N THR A 109 -14.22 -14.75 14.45
CA THR A 109 -14.70 -16.02 13.90
C THR A 109 -13.58 -17.03 13.62
N ASP A 110 -12.34 -16.55 13.44
CA ASP A 110 -11.14 -17.38 13.27
C ASP A 110 -10.00 -16.76 14.09
N GLU A 111 -9.70 -17.37 15.25
CA GLU A 111 -8.67 -16.90 16.17
C GLU A 111 -7.27 -16.90 15.54
N HIS A 112 -6.95 -17.89 14.69
CA HIS A 112 -5.63 -17.99 14.08
C HIS A 112 -5.40 -16.91 13.01
N LEU A 113 -6.41 -16.67 12.16
CA LEU A 113 -6.33 -15.57 11.20
C LEU A 113 -6.27 -14.22 11.89
N HIS A 114 -7.01 -14.04 12.98
CA HIS A 114 -6.94 -12.83 13.77
C HIS A 114 -5.54 -12.62 14.37
N SER A 115 -4.95 -13.64 14.98
CA SER A 115 -3.58 -13.59 15.50
C SER A 115 -2.54 -13.26 14.42
N LEU A 116 -2.65 -13.84 13.22
CA LEU A 116 -1.77 -13.50 12.09
C LEU A 116 -1.90 -12.02 11.70
N LEU A 117 -3.14 -11.56 11.58
CA LEU A 117 -3.49 -10.20 11.18
C LEU A 117 -2.98 -9.18 12.23
N GLU A 118 -3.14 -9.48 13.51
CA GLU A 118 -2.60 -8.69 14.63
C GLU A 118 -1.06 -8.65 14.60
N LEU A 119 -0.41 -9.80 14.41
CA LEU A 119 1.05 -9.88 14.28
C LEU A 119 1.55 -9.03 13.10
N LEU A 120 0.89 -9.10 11.94
CA LEU A 120 1.24 -8.31 10.76
C LEU A 120 1.04 -6.82 11.01
N ASN A 121 0.00 -6.43 11.74
CA ASN A 121 -0.17 -5.05 12.17
C ASN A 121 0.96 -4.61 13.09
N ILE A 122 1.31 -5.39 14.11
CA ILE A 122 2.42 -5.10 15.02
C ILE A 122 3.73 -4.89 14.25
N LEU A 123 4.01 -5.74 13.27
CA LEU A 123 5.25 -5.71 12.50
C LEU A 123 5.34 -4.56 11.49
N PHE A 124 4.23 -4.19 10.86
CA PHE A 124 4.27 -3.32 9.67
C PHE A 124 3.49 -2.01 9.81
N ILE A 125 2.63 -1.88 10.83
CA ILE A 125 1.71 -0.74 10.97
C ILE A 125 1.80 -0.09 12.35
N ALA A 126 1.83 -0.89 13.42
CA ALA A 126 1.88 -0.39 14.77
C ALA A 126 3.22 0.31 15.00
N LYS A 127 3.17 1.57 15.42
CA LYS A 127 4.36 2.34 15.81
C LYS A 127 4.78 1.98 17.23
N LEU A 128 5.15 0.74 17.45
CA LEU A 128 5.60 0.27 18.75
C LEU A 128 7.11 0.52 18.92
N PRO A 129 7.56 0.90 20.13
CA PRO A 129 8.96 0.85 20.46
C PRO A 129 9.54 -0.56 20.21
N VAL A 130 10.79 -0.63 19.77
CA VAL A 130 11.47 -1.91 19.46
C VAL A 130 11.35 -2.91 20.60
N LYS A 131 11.46 -2.44 21.85
CA LYS A 131 11.34 -3.29 23.03
C LYS A 131 9.96 -3.97 23.11
N ASP A 132 8.90 -3.18 22.97
CA ASP A 132 7.52 -3.68 23.06
C ASP A 132 7.22 -4.59 21.87
N MET A 133 7.74 -4.27 20.68
CA MET A 133 7.61 -5.14 19.50
C MET A 133 8.26 -6.50 19.74
N LYS A 134 9.50 -6.55 20.29
CA LYS A 134 10.17 -7.81 20.64
C LYS A 134 9.35 -8.64 21.64
N GLU A 135 8.79 -8.00 22.67
CA GLU A 135 7.94 -8.67 23.67
C GLU A 135 6.65 -9.23 23.04
N GLN A 136 6.04 -8.51 22.10
CA GLN A 136 4.87 -9.03 21.38
C GLN A 136 5.23 -10.20 20.45
N LEU A 137 6.34 -10.14 19.73
CA LEU A 137 6.76 -11.21 18.82
C LEU A 137 6.98 -12.55 19.54
N GLN A 138 7.47 -12.51 20.79
CA GLN A 138 7.62 -13.70 21.61
C GLN A 138 6.30 -14.40 21.93
N LYS A 139 5.16 -13.68 21.95
CA LYS A 139 3.83 -14.28 22.16
C LYS A 139 3.37 -15.16 20.99
N TYR A 140 3.99 -15.00 19.81
CA TYR A 140 3.71 -15.77 18.61
C TYR A 140 4.82 -16.82 18.35
N ASP A 141 5.53 -17.24 19.41
CA ASP A 141 6.62 -18.23 19.35
C ASP A 141 7.80 -17.83 18.43
N ILE A 142 7.92 -16.54 18.11
CA ILE A 142 9.08 -16.02 17.37
C ILE A 142 10.22 -15.83 18.37
N ILE A 143 11.16 -16.77 18.36
CA ILE A 143 12.33 -16.74 19.25
C ILE A 143 13.21 -15.54 18.87
N MET A 144 13.46 -14.64 19.82
CA MET A 144 14.35 -13.49 19.64
C MET A 144 15.81 -13.95 19.64
N THR A 145 16.31 -14.40 18.50
CA THR A 145 17.74 -14.60 18.28
C THR A 145 18.44 -13.26 18.06
N LYS A 146 19.78 -13.22 18.19
CA LYS A 146 20.55 -11.99 17.93
C LYS A 146 20.34 -11.45 16.52
N GLU A 147 20.17 -12.34 15.55
CA GLU A 147 19.91 -12.01 14.15
C GLU A 147 18.52 -11.36 14.01
N ILE A 148 17.47 -11.99 14.55
CA ILE A 148 16.10 -11.45 14.50
C ILE A 148 16.01 -10.11 15.22
N GLU A 149 16.65 -9.99 16.39
CA GLU A 149 16.71 -8.73 17.12
C GLU A 149 17.39 -7.61 16.34
N SER A 150 18.47 -7.92 15.63
CA SER A 150 19.19 -6.96 14.79
C SER A 150 18.35 -6.54 13.58
N GLU A 151 17.67 -7.49 12.91
CA GLU A 151 16.79 -7.20 11.78
C GLU A 151 15.62 -6.31 12.19
N VAL A 152 15.00 -6.62 13.34
CA VAL A 152 13.94 -5.80 13.95
C VAL A 152 14.44 -4.37 14.23
N GLN A 153 15.61 -4.22 14.86
CA GLN A 153 16.17 -2.91 15.15
C GLN A 153 16.48 -2.12 13.87
N ASN A 154 17.05 -2.79 12.87
CA ASN A 154 17.38 -2.18 11.58
C ASN A 154 16.13 -1.69 10.86
N MET A 155 15.05 -2.47 10.86
CA MET A 155 13.78 -2.13 10.23
C MET A 155 13.13 -0.92 10.91
N CYS A 156 13.10 -0.87 12.24
CA CYS A 156 12.57 0.29 12.98
C CYS A 156 13.38 1.57 12.69
N ASN A 157 14.71 1.49 12.77
CA ASN A 157 15.59 2.64 12.46
C ASN A 157 15.39 3.15 11.02
N LEU A 158 15.24 2.23 10.05
CA LEU A 158 14.97 2.57 8.66
C LEU A 158 13.59 3.23 8.49
N SER A 159 12.57 2.70 9.16
CA SER A 159 11.21 3.25 9.16
C SER A 159 11.19 4.68 9.71
N ASP A 160 11.79 4.91 10.86
CA ASP A 160 11.89 6.22 11.50
C ASP A 160 12.59 7.23 10.57
N GLY A 161 13.71 6.83 9.96
CA GLY A 161 14.44 7.68 9.01
C GLY A 161 13.68 7.94 7.70
N ILE A 162 12.80 7.06 7.25
CA ILE A 162 11.90 7.31 6.11
C ILE A 162 10.80 8.28 6.51
N GLU A 163 10.19 8.09 7.68
CA GLU A 163 9.12 8.93 8.20
C GLU A 163 9.61 10.37 8.43
N GLU A 164 10.73 10.55 9.12
CA GLU A 164 11.31 11.88 9.39
C GLU A 164 11.60 12.64 8.09
N ARG A 165 12.19 11.97 7.09
CA ARG A 165 12.41 12.55 5.76
C ARG A 165 11.09 12.86 5.05
N GLY A 166 10.07 12.03 5.22
CA GLY A 166 8.71 12.27 4.70
C GLY A 166 8.09 13.53 5.30
N ILE A 167 8.14 13.67 6.63
CA ILE A 167 7.63 14.84 7.37
C ILE A 167 8.38 16.10 6.95
N MET A 168 9.73 16.07 6.90
CA MET A 168 10.52 17.23 6.48
C MET A 168 10.17 17.68 5.05
N LYS A 169 10.06 16.74 4.11
CA LYS A 169 9.65 17.07 2.73
C LYS A 169 8.23 17.64 2.69
N GLY A 170 7.30 17.05 3.44
CA GLY A 170 5.92 17.53 3.54
C GLY A 170 5.84 18.95 4.10
N LEU A 171 6.57 19.26 5.16
CA LEU A 171 6.66 20.60 5.74
C LEU A 171 7.26 21.61 4.75
N GLN A 172 8.36 21.27 4.09
CA GLN A 172 8.99 22.14 3.09
C GLN A 172 8.05 22.43 1.91
N GLN A 173 7.37 21.40 1.40
CA GLN A 173 6.38 21.55 0.33
C GLN A 173 5.20 22.40 0.79
N GLY A 174 4.65 22.14 1.97
CA GLY A 174 3.55 22.92 2.54
C GLY A 174 3.91 24.38 2.77
N MET A 175 5.12 24.68 3.26
CA MET A 175 5.61 26.05 3.42
C MET A 175 5.80 26.76 2.07
N ALA A 176 6.35 26.07 1.07
CA ALA A 176 6.53 26.63 -0.27
C ALA A 176 5.19 26.92 -0.94
N GLN A 177 4.24 25.99 -0.84
CA GLN A 177 2.88 26.16 -1.36
C GLN A 177 2.14 27.30 -0.65
N GLY A 178 2.17 27.34 0.69
CA GLY A 178 1.53 28.42 1.46
C GLY A 178 2.06 29.81 1.12
N LYS A 179 3.39 29.96 0.92
CA LYS A 179 3.96 31.23 0.46
C LYS A 179 3.52 31.62 -0.96
N ALA A 180 3.36 30.64 -1.85
CA ALA A 180 2.88 30.90 -3.20
C ALA A 180 1.40 31.32 -3.19
N GLU A 181 0.56 30.65 -2.41
CA GLU A 181 -0.85 31.00 -2.22
C GLU A 181 -1.00 32.39 -1.58
N GLU A 182 -0.27 32.68 -0.51
CA GLU A 182 -0.28 34.00 0.14
C GLU A 182 0.15 35.13 -0.82
N LYS A 183 1.17 34.88 -1.67
CA LYS A 183 1.60 35.83 -2.69
C LYS A 183 0.48 36.12 -3.69
N ILE A 184 -0.27 35.11 -4.11
CA ILE A 184 -1.40 35.26 -5.04
C ILE A 184 -2.53 36.04 -4.36
N ASP A 185 -2.92 35.67 -3.14
CA ASP A 185 -4.02 36.31 -2.40
C ASP A 185 -3.73 37.79 -2.10
N SER A 186 -2.52 38.09 -1.62
CA SER A 186 -2.10 39.47 -1.37
C SER A 186 -2.05 40.29 -2.66
N THR A 187 -1.50 39.73 -3.75
CA THR A 187 -1.47 40.39 -5.06
C THR A 187 -2.89 40.68 -5.57
N LEU A 188 -3.81 39.72 -5.43
CA LEU A 188 -5.21 39.89 -5.82
C LEU A 188 -5.87 41.04 -5.05
N LEU A 189 -5.64 41.11 -3.73
CA LEU A 189 -6.14 42.18 -2.88
C LEU A 189 -5.58 43.55 -3.29
N TYR A 190 -4.27 43.66 -3.54
CA TYR A 190 -3.65 44.90 -3.96
C TYR A 190 -4.17 45.36 -5.34
N VAL A 191 -4.32 44.43 -6.29
CA VAL A 191 -4.89 44.73 -7.62
C VAL A 191 -6.32 45.24 -7.48
N LYS A 192 -7.18 44.58 -6.70
CA LYS A 192 -8.56 45.05 -6.44
C LYS A 192 -8.59 46.45 -5.83
N ASN A 193 -7.78 46.69 -4.81
CA ASN A 193 -7.73 47.99 -4.14
C ASN A 193 -7.27 49.10 -5.09
N LEU A 194 -6.28 48.83 -5.95
CA LEU A 194 -5.78 49.81 -6.92
C LEU A 194 -6.79 50.10 -8.03
N MET A 195 -7.50 49.07 -8.53
CA MET A 195 -8.59 49.24 -9.49
C MET A 195 -9.68 50.17 -8.94
N LEU A 196 -10.07 49.99 -7.67
CA LEU A 196 -11.08 50.82 -7.01
C LEU A 196 -10.58 52.26 -6.74
N ALA A 197 -9.36 52.42 -6.23
CA ALA A 197 -8.83 53.72 -5.83
C ALA A 197 -8.45 54.62 -7.01
N ALA A 198 -7.90 54.04 -8.09
CA ALA A 198 -7.39 54.79 -9.24
C ALA A 198 -8.31 54.71 -10.48
N GLY A 199 -9.38 53.92 -10.44
CA GLY A 199 -10.32 53.75 -11.56
C GLY A 199 -9.69 53.11 -12.81
N VAL A 200 -8.64 52.30 -12.62
CA VAL A 200 -7.92 51.62 -13.71
C VAL A 200 -8.42 50.18 -13.88
N ASN A 201 -8.24 49.62 -15.07
CA ASN A 201 -8.55 48.21 -15.33
C ASN A 201 -7.49 47.27 -14.71
N ALA A 202 -7.80 45.97 -14.64
CA ALA A 202 -6.95 44.97 -14.00
C ALA A 202 -5.53 44.88 -14.60
N GLU A 203 -5.41 44.96 -15.94
CA GLU A 203 -4.10 44.92 -16.60
C GLU A 203 -3.23 46.12 -16.20
N LYS A 204 -3.79 47.33 -16.24
CA LYS A 204 -3.08 48.55 -15.88
C LYS A 204 -2.76 48.60 -14.38
N ALA A 205 -3.62 48.06 -13.53
CA ALA A 205 -3.34 47.90 -12.09
C ALA A 205 -2.16 46.95 -11.86
N MET A 206 -2.13 45.80 -12.54
CA MET A 206 -1.03 44.84 -12.45
C MET A 206 0.29 45.40 -13.00
N ASP A 207 0.26 46.22 -14.05
CA ASP A 207 1.44 46.92 -14.57
C ASP A 207 1.98 47.94 -13.58
N MET A 208 1.11 48.74 -12.97
CA MET A 208 1.48 49.71 -11.94
C MET A 208 2.08 49.03 -10.69
N LEU A 209 1.55 47.87 -10.30
CA LEU A 209 2.04 47.06 -9.18
C LEU A 209 3.28 46.21 -9.52
N GLY A 210 3.69 46.17 -10.79
CA GLY A 210 4.83 45.35 -11.23
C GLY A 210 4.60 43.85 -11.05
N VAL A 211 3.37 43.37 -11.19
CA VAL A 211 3.01 41.96 -11.00
C VAL A 211 3.73 41.08 -12.01
N GLU A 212 4.39 40.04 -11.52
CA GLU A 212 5.14 39.05 -12.31
C GLU A 212 4.25 38.33 -13.34
N ALA A 213 4.78 38.07 -14.54
CA ALA A 213 3.98 37.59 -15.67
C ALA A 213 3.39 36.19 -15.49
N ASP A 214 4.02 35.36 -14.67
CA ASP A 214 3.62 33.97 -14.39
C ASP A 214 2.36 33.87 -13.51
N ILE A 215 2.12 34.83 -12.63
CA ILE A 215 0.93 34.86 -11.76
C ILE A 215 -0.23 35.67 -12.33
N ARG A 216 -0.01 36.52 -13.34
CA ARG A 216 -1.06 37.36 -13.95
C ARG A 216 -2.30 36.58 -14.45
N PRO A 217 -2.17 35.43 -15.15
CA PRO A 217 -3.34 34.68 -15.60
C PRO A 217 -4.23 34.21 -14.44
N VAL A 218 -3.60 33.75 -13.35
CA VAL A 218 -4.29 33.28 -12.15
C VAL A 218 -5.07 34.42 -11.48
N ILE A 219 -4.45 35.60 -11.35
CA ILE A 219 -5.09 36.80 -10.80
C ILE A 219 -6.28 37.24 -11.67
N LEU A 220 -6.12 37.25 -12.99
CA LEU A 220 -7.19 37.63 -13.92
C LEU A 220 -8.39 36.69 -13.85
N ASP A 221 -8.16 35.38 -13.76
CA ASP A 221 -9.24 34.42 -13.62
C ASP A 221 -9.94 34.53 -12.26
N ALA A 222 -9.19 34.73 -11.17
CA ALA A 222 -9.76 34.98 -9.86
C ALA A 222 -10.62 36.25 -9.81
N LEU A 223 -10.25 37.29 -10.57
CA LEU A 223 -11.03 38.53 -10.69
C LEU A 223 -12.32 38.38 -11.51
N LYS A 224 -12.40 37.43 -12.45
CA LYS A 224 -13.62 37.16 -13.23
C LYS A 224 -14.68 36.42 -12.42
N CYS A 225 -14.26 35.66 -11.41
CA CYS A 225 -15.14 34.87 -10.54
C CYS A 225 -15.62 35.62 -9.30
N SER A 226 -15.19 36.87 -9.08
CA SER A 226 -15.60 37.71 -7.94
C SER A 226 -16.46 38.87 -8.37
#